data_AF-W8KLU0-F1
#
_entry.id   AF-W8KLU0-F1
#
_cell.length_a   1.000
_cell.length_b   1.000
_cell.length_c   1.000
_cell.angle_alpha   90.00
_cell.angle_beta   90.00
_cell.angle_gamma   90.00
#
_symmetry.space_group_name_H-M   'P 1'
#
loop_
_entity.id
_entity.type
_entity.pdbx_description
1 polymer ?
#
loop_
_entity_poly.entity_id
_entity_poly.type
_entity_poly.pdbx_seq_one_letter_code
_entity_poly.pdbx_strand_id
1 'polypeptide(L)'
;MTRPHAYRSGIPALFLLLIMLLMMMTPVHADPGQPRTALHLCDDDRQHLLGHMREFLEISNGILASALEDDHEGIATLAEDFRPTSAMLERMKLLAQAYEEEGRPHRTNQRELRRFERMAANLSPDFVEMYRAMRLGFDDIAEQSRQGAPSQEIMHRLVNVQNVCIACHRQFEFLPMECH
;
A
#
# COMPACT_ATOMS: atom_id res chain seq x y z
N MET A 1 -42.44 22.74 52.68
CA MET A 1 -41.19 21.95 52.84
C MET A 1 -41.29 20.73 51.93
N THR A 2 -40.28 20.54 51.07
CA THR A 2 -39.68 19.29 50.52
C THR A 2 -39.24 19.50 49.07
N ARG A 3 -37.92 19.67 48.87
CA ARG A 3 -37.25 19.61 47.55
C ARG A 3 -37.12 18.13 47.14
N PRO A 4 -37.42 17.73 45.90
CA PRO A 4 -36.98 16.44 45.40
C PRO A 4 -35.48 16.52 45.05
N HIS A 5 -34.72 15.59 45.61
CA HIS A 5 -33.30 15.40 45.33
C HIS A 5 -33.10 14.98 43.86
N ALA A 6 -32.30 15.74 43.12
CA ALA A 6 -31.81 15.35 41.81
C ALA A 6 -30.78 14.22 41.98
N TYR A 7 -31.15 13.00 41.58
CA TYR A 7 -30.25 11.86 41.54
C TYR A 7 -29.30 12.01 40.34
N ARG A 8 -28.10 12.56 40.57
CA ARG A 8 -27.04 12.62 39.55
C ARG A 8 -26.41 11.24 39.44
N SER A 9 -26.93 10.41 38.55
CA SER A 9 -26.36 9.09 38.19
C SER A 9 -25.02 9.29 37.47
N GLY A 10 -23.94 9.49 38.22
CA GLY A 10 -22.60 9.32 37.70
C GLY A 10 -22.32 7.83 37.55
N ILE A 11 -21.89 7.39 36.37
CA ILE A 11 -21.41 6.02 36.18
C ILE A 11 -20.29 5.80 37.20
N PRO A 12 -20.41 4.83 38.12
CA PRO A 12 -19.40 4.63 39.15
C PRO A 12 -18.08 4.26 38.47
N ALA A 13 -16.98 4.84 38.92
CA ALA A 13 -15.65 4.63 38.33
C ALA A 13 -15.27 3.14 38.20
N LEU A 14 -15.81 2.30 39.10
CA LEU A 14 -15.71 0.85 39.06
C LEU A 14 -16.30 0.23 37.77
N PHE A 15 -17.40 0.79 37.27
CA PHE A 15 -18.07 0.33 36.05
C PHE A 15 -17.27 0.70 34.80
N LEU A 16 -16.65 1.89 34.76
CA LEU A 16 -15.72 2.27 33.70
C LEU A 16 -14.47 1.38 33.70
N LEU A 17 -13.95 1.07 34.89
CA LEU A 17 -12.78 0.22 35.05
C LEU A 17 -13.08 -1.23 34.67
N LEU A 18 -14.28 -1.71 34.97
CA LEU A 18 -14.78 -3.02 34.54
C LEU A 18 -14.92 -3.09 33.01
N ILE A 19 -15.48 -2.06 32.36
CA ILE A 19 -15.58 -1.99 30.88
C ILE A 19 -14.19 -1.98 30.25
N MET A 20 -13.24 -1.22 30.82
CA MET A 20 -11.87 -1.17 30.31
C MET A 20 -11.16 -2.51 30.46
N LEU A 21 -11.36 -3.20 31.59
CA LEU A 21 -10.83 -4.55 31.82
C LEU A 21 -11.47 -5.57 30.86
N LEU A 22 -12.77 -5.44 30.58
CA LEU A 22 -13.49 -6.30 29.63
C LEU A 22 -12.97 -6.13 28.19
N MET A 23 -12.68 -4.89 27.78
CA MET A 23 -12.10 -4.56 26.47
C MET A 23 -10.68 -5.12 26.29
N MET A 24 -9.90 -5.24 27.37
CA MET A 24 -8.56 -5.84 27.34
C MET A 24 -8.57 -7.37 27.23
N MET A 25 -9.72 -8.02 27.52
CA MET A 25 -9.88 -9.47 27.52
C MET A 25 -10.52 -10.03 26.26
N THR A 26 -10.97 -9.17 25.33
CA THR A 26 -11.42 -9.63 24.00
C THR A 26 -10.21 -9.76 23.08
N PRO A 27 -9.77 -10.97 22.70
CA PRO A 27 -8.85 -11.12 21.59
C PRO A 27 -9.46 -10.44 20.36
N VAL A 28 -8.81 -9.38 19.88
CA VAL A 28 -9.07 -8.79 18.56
C VAL A 28 -8.68 -9.86 17.56
N HIS A 29 -9.65 -10.69 17.19
CA HIS A 29 -9.52 -11.56 16.03
C HIS A 29 -9.63 -10.65 14.81
N ALA A 30 -8.52 -10.47 14.10
CA ALA A 30 -8.58 -9.97 12.73
C ALA A 30 -9.55 -10.86 11.95
N ASP A 31 -10.52 -10.26 11.25
CA ASP A 31 -11.47 -11.00 10.42
C ASP A 31 -10.70 -11.89 9.42
N PRO A 32 -10.76 -13.23 9.55
CA PRO A 32 -10.10 -14.15 8.62
C PRO A 32 -10.86 -14.26 7.29
N GLY A 33 -11.95 -13.50 7.10
CA GLY A 33 -12.97 -13.70 6.07
C GLY A 33 -12.61 -13.39 4.62
N GLN A 34 -11.41 -12.87 4.33
CA GLN A 34 -10.92 -12.78 2.94
C GLN A 34 -9.50 -13.34 2.86
N PRO A 35 -9.31 -14.56 2.31
CA PRO A 35 -7.98 -15.07 2.07
C PRO A 35 -7.28 -14.14 1.07
N ARG A 36 -6.11 -13.62 1.46
CA ARG A 36 -5.25 -12.85 0.56
C ARG A 36 -4.76 -13.77 -0.56
N THR A 37 -4.63 -13.22 -1.75
CA THR A 37 -3.97 -13.89 -2.86
C THR A 37 -2.47 -13.98 -2.56
N ALA A 38 -2.00 -15.19 -2.30
CA ALA A 38 -0.58 -15.47 -2.10
C ALA A 38 0.21 -15.34 -3.42
N LEU A 39 1.19 -14.46 -3.41
CA LEU A 39 2.20 -14.30 -4.47
C LEU A 39 3.50 -14.93 -3.95
N HIS A 40 3.87 -16.08 -4.51
CA HIS A 40 5.07 -16.80 -4.13
C HIS A 40 6.28 -16.21 -4.86
N LEU A 41 7.25 -15.70 -4.11
CA LEU A 41 8.38 -14.97 -4.67
C LEU A 41 9.70 -15.51 -4.12
N CYS A 42 10.70 -15.60 -4.99
CA CYS A 42 12.07 -15.82 -4.59
C CYS A 42 12.48 -14.74 -3.56
N ASP A 43 13.33 -15.10 -2.61
CA ASP A 43 13.70 -14.20 -1.51
C ASP A 43 14.24 -12.85 -1.99
N ASP A 44 15.06 -12.85 -3.05
CA ASP A 44 15.63 -11.64 -3.64
C ASP A 44 14.56 -10.77 -4.33
N ASP A 45 13.54 -11.37 -4.94
CA ASP A 45 12.39 -10.71 -5.56
C ASP A 45 11.44 -10.10 -4.54
N ARG A 46 11.13 -10.87 -3.48
CA ARG A 46 10.35 -10.38 -2.35
C ARG A 46 11.03 -9.18 -1.70
N GLN A 47 12.33 -9.28 -1.41
CA GLN A 47 13.08 -8.19 -0.78
C GLN A 47 13.12 -6.93 -1.65
N HIS A 48 13.22 -7.09 -2.97
CA HIS A 48 13.18 -5.98 -3.92
C HIS A 48 11.84 -5.24 -3.86
N LEU A 49 10.71 -5.96 -3.94
CA LEU A 49 9.37 -5.37 -3.82
C LEU A 49 9.15 -4.69 -2.46
N LEU A 50 9.53 -5.34 -1.37
CA LEU A 50 9.43 -4.77 -0.02
C LEU A 50 10.33 -3.54 0.14
N GLY A 51 11.46 -3.49 -0.56
CA GLY A 51 12.32 -2.31 -0.64
C GLY A 51 11.57 -1.11 -1.23
N HIS A 52 10.95 -1.29 -2.41
CA HIS A 52 10.14 -0.23 -3.02
C HIS A 52 8.95 0.19 -2.15
N MET A 53 8.34 -0.73 -1.40
CA MET A 53 7.26 -0.39 -0.48
C MET A 53 7.73 0.50 0.68
N ARG A 54 8.98 0.36 1.14
CA ARG A 54 9.55 1.28 2.15
C ARG A 54 9.83 2.66 1.57
N GLU A 55 10.47 2.69 0.40
CA GLU A 55 10.73 3.93 -0.34
C GLU A 55 9.45 4.72 -0.61
N PHE A 56 8.36 4.02 -0.97
CA PHE A 56 7.02 4.60 -1.10
C PHE A 56 6.56 5.36 0.17
N LEU A 57 6.75 4.77 1.35
CA LEU A 57 6.33 5.39 2.62
C LEU A 57 7.19 6.61 2.94
N GLU A 58 8.48 6.55 2.66
CA GLU A 58 9.42 7.66 2.85
C GLU A 58 9.02 8.86 1.97
N ILE A 59 8.79 8.62 0.68
CA ILE A 59 8.37 9.65 -0.27
C ILE A 59 6.99 10.22 0.08
N SER A 60 6.03 9.36 0.47
CA SER A 60 4.69 9.83 0.85
C SER A 60 4.73 10.79 2.04
N ASN A 61 5.55 10.49 3.05
CA ASN A 61 5.75 11.38 4.19
C ASN A 61 6.50 12.66 3.79
N GLY A 62 7.48 12.57 2.89
CA GLY A 62 8.17 13.74 2.33
C GLY A 62 7.22 14.68 1.60
N ILE A 63 6.38 14.16 0.71
CA ILE A 63 5.37 14.95 -0.03
C ILE A 63 4.40 15.62 0.94
N LEU A 64 3.94 14.89 1.97
CA LEU A 64 3.08 15.48 2.99
C LEU A 64 3.79 16.64 3.72
N ALA A 65 5.06 16.47 4.09
CA ALA A 65 5.83 17.53 4.73
C ALA A 65 5.98 18.76 3.83
N SER A 66 6.39 18.59 2.57
CA SER A 66 6.51 19.69 1.61
C SER A 66 5.16 20.37 1.32
N ALA A 67 4.06 19.61 1.27
CA ALA A 67 2.72 20.16 1.08
C ALA A 67 2.24 21.03 2.26
N LEU A 68 2.70 20.74 3.49
CA LEU A 68 2.42 21.60 4.65
C LEU A 68 3.15 22.94 4.59
N GLU A 69 4.21 23.03 3.80
CA GLU A 69 5.04 24.22 3.60
C GLU A 69 4.75 24.94 2.26
N ASP A 70 3.77 24.47 1.49
CA ASP A 70 3.48 24.91 0.11
C ASP A 70 4.73 24.83 -0.82
N ASP A 71 5.63 23.89 -0.55
CA ASP A 71 6.87 23.65 -1.32
C ASP A 71 6.60 22.76 -2.54
N HIS A 72 6.15 23.37 -3.63
CA HIS A 72 5.85 22.67 -4.87
C HIS A 72 7.08 22.05 -5.56
N GLU A 73 8.27 22.62 -5.38
CA GLU A 73 9.50 22.08 -5.96
C GLU A 73 9.95 20.82 -5.22
N GLY A 74 9.88 20.84 -3.88
CA GLY A 74 10.15 19.66 -3.05
C GLY A 74 9.18 18.52 -3.34
N ILE A 75 7.88 18.80 -3.44
CA ILE A 75 6.87 17.79 -3.84
C ILE A 75 7.22 17.17 -5.20
N ALA A 76 7.50 18.01 -6.21
CA ALA A 76 7.78 17.54 -7.56
C ALA A 76 9.03 16.65 -7.61
N THR A 77 10.08 17.07 -6.90
CA THR A 77 11.34 16.32 -6.82
C THR A 77 11.14 14.95 -6.17
N LEU A 78 10.47 14.91 -5.01
CA LEU A 78 10.20 13.67 -4.29
C LEU A 78 9.34 12.69 -5.10
N ALA A 79 8.33 13.20 -5.81
CA ALA A 79 7.45 12.38 -6.62
C ALA A 79 8.13 11.86 -7.91
N GLU A 80 9.07 12.62 -8.48
CA GLU A 80 9.80 12.21 -9.71
C GLU A 80 10.67 10.97 -9.49
N ASP A 81 11.27 10.82 -8.30
CA ASP A 81 12.08 9.64 -7.95
C ASP A 81 11.27 8.33 -8.03
N PHE A 82 9.95 8.41 -7.82
CA PHE A 82 9.07 7.27 -7.87
C PHE A 82 8.31 7.10 -9.19
N ARG A 83 8.50 8.02 -10.13
CA ARG A 83 7.86 8.01 -11.45
C ARG A 83 8.22 6.73 -12.22
N PRO A 84 7.25 6.09 -12.90
CA PRO A 84 7.55 4.95 -13.73
C PRO A 84 8.25 5.42 -15.02
N THR A 85 9.38 4.79 -15.36
CA THR A 85 9.98 4.98 -16.69
C THR A 85 9.14 4.33 -17.77
N SER A 86 9.23 4.79 -19.02
CA SER A 86 8.55 4.14 -20.15
C SER A 86 8.93 2.67 -20.30
N ALA A 87 10.20 2.34 -20.08
CA ALA A 87 10.69 0.96 -20.07
C ALA A 87 10.06 0.11 -18.97
N MET A 88 9.80 0.69 -17.80
CA MET A 88 9.11 0.02 -16.69
C MET A 88 7.64 -0.23 -17.01
N LEU A 89 6.93 0.76 -17.58
CA LEU A 89 5.54 0.61 -18.00
C LEU A 89 5.38 -0.47 -19.08
N GLU A 90 6.28 -0.48 -20.08
CA GLU A 90 6.25 -1.50 -21.12
C GLU A 90 6.51 -2.89 -20.53
N ARG A 91 7.48 -3.00 -19.62
CA ARG A 91 7.72 -4.24 -18.86
C ARG A 91 6.47 -4.70 -18.13
N MET A 92 5.79 -3.83 -17.39
CA MET A 92 4.55 -4.19 -16.66
C MET A 92 3.45 -4.70 -17.58
N LYS A 93 3.28 -4.06 -18.74
CA LYS A 93 2.31 -4.51 -19.75
C LYS A 93 2.65 -5.93 -20.24
N LEU A 94 3.92 -6.20 -20.50
CA LEU A 94 4.39 -7.54 -20.87
C LEU A 94 4.16 -8.56 -19.75
N LEU A 95 4.37 -8.19 -18.48
CA LEU A 95 4.08 -9.06 -17.32
C LEU A 95 2.60 -9.47 -17.29
N ALA A 96 1.70 -8.51 -17.46
CA ALA A 96 0.26 -8.76 -17.46
C ALA A 96 -0.18 -9.71 -18.60
N GLN A 97 0.39 -9.52 -19.79
CA GLN A 97 0.10 -10.37 -20.96
C GLN A 97 0.63 -11.80 -20.78
N ALA A 98 1.86 -11.97 -20.28
CA ALA A 98 2.45 -13.29 -20.05
C ALA A 98 1.62 -14.15 -19.07
N TYR A 99 1.03 -13.52 -18.05
CA TYR A 99 0.17 -14.22 -17.10
C TYR A 99 -1.11 -14.78 -17.75
N GLU A 100 -1.73 -14.03 -18.67
CA GLU A 100 -2.96 -14.43 -19.37
C GLU A 100 -2.73 -15.62 -20.30
N GLU A 101 -1.56 -15.70 -20.95
CA GLU A 101 -1.20 -16.78 -21.87
C GLU A 101 -0.84 -18.09 -21.15
N GLU A 102 -0.15 -18.00 -20.00
CA GLU A 102 0.40 -19.19 -19.32
C GLU A 102 -0.51 -19.76 -18.22
N GLY A 103 -1.48 -18.99 -17.70
CA GLY A 103 -2.43 -19.46 -16.69
C GLY A 103 -1.74 -20.00 -15.44
N ARG A 104 -1.16 -19.11 -14.62
CA ARG A 104 -0.27 -19.41 -13.48
C ARG A 104 0.99 -20.20 -13.93
N PRO A 105 2.20 -19.67 -13.69
CA PRO A 105 3.41 -20.24 -14.26
C PRO A 105 3.67 -21.65 -13.76
N HIS A 106 4.09 -22.49 -14.70
CA HIS A 106 4.64 -23.80 -14.45
C HIS A 106 5.87 -23.73 -13.54
N ARG A 107 6.12 -24.81 -12.77
CA ARG A 107 7.38 -25.06 -12.02
C ARG A 107 8.55 -25.29 -12.99
N THR A 108 8.90 -24.31 -13.81
CA THR A 108 10.21 -24.25 -14.46
C THR A 108 11.27 -23.94 -13.41
N ASN A 109 12.53 -24.28 -13.71
CA ASN A 109 13.66 -24.02 -12.82
C ASN A 109 13.85 -22.49 -12.66
N GLN A 110 13.22 -21.90 -11.64
CA GLN A 110 13.22 -20.45 -11.40
C GLN A 110 14.64 -19.87 -11.31
N ARG A 111 15.62 -20.69 -10.95
CA ARG A 111 17.04 -20.33 -10.88
C ARG A 111 17.62 -19.85 -12.21
N GLU A 112 17.16 -20.43 -13.32
CA GLU A 112 17.68 -20.11 -14.66
C GLU A 112 17.04 -18.85 -15.24
N LEU A 113 15.94 -18.39 -14.63
CA LEU A 113 15.20 -17.21 -15.06
C LEU A 113 15.79 -15.93 -14.48
N ARG A 114 15.83 -14.88 -15.30
CA ARG A 114 16.10 -13.51 -14.84
C ARG A 114 14.95 -13.02 -13.97
N ARG A 115 15.23 -12.09 -13.07
CA ARG A 115 14.23 -11.46 -12.18
C ARG A 115 12.94 -11.06 -12.88
N PHE A 116 13.05 -10.44 -14.06
CA PHE A 116 11.88 -10.05 -14.85
C PHE A 116 11.00 -11.24 -15.22
N GLU A 117 11.60 -12.34 -15.68
CA GLU A 117 10.90 -13.56 -16.09
C GLU A 117 10.25 -14.25 -14.86
N ARG A 118 10.95 -14.28 -13.71
CA ARG A 118 10.37 -14.79 -12.45
C ARG A 118 9.20 -13.95 -11.95
N MET A 119 9.29 -12.63 -12.09
CA MET A 119 8.22 -11.72 -11.71
C MET A 119 7.03 -11.81 -12.67
N ALA A 120 7.26 -12.05 -13.96
CA ALA A 120 6.22 -12.30 -14.97
C ALA A 120 5.40 -13.53 -14.63
N ALA A 121 6.11 -14.58 -14.25
CA ALA A 121 5.53 -15.81 -13.77
C ALA A 121 4.71 -15.54 -12.48
N ASN A 122 5.31 -14.96 -11.45
CA ASN A 122 4.74 -15.06 -10.10
C ASN A 122 3.82 -13.91 -9.67
N LEU A 123 3.73 -12.82 -10.44
CA LEU A 123 2.83 -11.71 -10.14
C LEU A 123 1.51 -11.82 -10.90
N SER A 124 0.39 -11.68 -10.19
CA SER A 124 -0.93 -11.60 -10.83
C SER A 124 -1.11 -10.28 -11.60
N PRO A 125 -1.94 -10.23 -12.67
CA PRO A 125 -2.25 -9.01 -13.42
C PRO A 125 -2.82 -7.91 -12.52
N ASP A 126 -3.72 -8.27 -11.61
CA ASP A 126 -4.31 -7.34 -10.64
C ASP A 126 -3.24 -6.65 -9.78
N PHE A 127 -2.26 -7.41 -9.27
CA PHE A 127 -1.13 -6.84 -8.54
C PHE A 127 -0.31 -5.89 -9.41
N VAL A 128 0.00 -6.30 -10.65
CA VAL A 128 0.78 -5.48 -11.58
C VAL A 128 0.04 -4.17 -11.89
N GLU A 129 -1.27 -4.23 -12.10
CA GLU A 129 -2.09 -3.05 -12.38
C GLU A 129 -2.16 -2.12 -11.17
N MET A 130 -2.37 -2.64 -9.95
CA MET A 130 -2.36 -1.80 -8.75
C MET A 130 -0.99 -1.15 -8.52
N TYR A 131 0.09 -1.89 -8.72
CA TYR A 131 1.45 -1.35 -8.61
C TYR A 131 1.73 -0.28 -9.68
N ARG A 132 1.22 -0.47 -10.90
CA ARG A 132 1.26 0.53 -11.99
C ARG A 132 0.46 1.78 -11.62
N ALA A 133 -0.77 1.62 -11.15
CA ALA A 133 -1.65 2.71 -10.77
C ALA A 133 -1.05 3.57 -9.64
N MET A 134 -0.42 2.93 -8.64
CA MET A 134 0.32 3.63 -7.59
C MET A 134 1.46 4.48 -8.18
N ARG A 135 2.29 3.92 -9.05
CA ARG A 135 3.41 4.62 -9.69
C ARG A 135 2.92 5.80 -10.54
N LEU A 136 1.85 5.63 -11.30
CA LEU A 136 1.24 6.71 -12.09
C LEU A 136 0.64 7.81 -11.22
N GLY A 137 0.16 7.49 -10.02
CA GLY A 137 -0.30 8.50 -9.07
C GLY A 137 0.83 9.45 -8.62
N PHE A 138 2.07 8.97 -8.49
CA PHE A 138 3.21 9.85 -8.23
C PHE A 138 3.58 10.70 -9.44
N ASP A 139 3.50 10.15 -10.66
CA ASP A 139 3.70 10.93 -11.89
C ASP A 139 2.71 12.11 -11.96
N ASP A 140 1.44 11.85 -11.63
CA ASP A 140 0.40 12.87 -11.55
C ASP A 140 0.68 13.89 -10.45
N ILE A 141 1.11 13.48 -9.25
CA ILE A 141 1.51 14.41 -8.17
C ILE A 141 2.67 15.31 -8.63
N ALA A 142 3.70 14.73 -9.26
CA ALA A 142 4.85 15.48 -9.74
C ALA A 142 4.43 16.54 -10.76
N GLU A 143 3.58 16.16 -11.71
CA GLU A 143 3.09 17.05 -12.75
C GLU A 143 2.21 18.17 -12.20
N GLN A 144 1.25 17.85 -11.33
CA GLN A 144 0.34 18.83 -10.75
C GLN A 144 1.09 19.82 -9.85
N SER A 145 2.11 19.35 -9.13
CA SER A 145 2.94 20.25 -8.32
C SER A 145 3.72 21.23 -9.19
N ARG A 146 4.30 20.78 -10.32
CA ARG A 146 4.97 21.68 -11.29
C ARG A 146 4.02 22.71 -11.90
N GLN A 147 2.74 22.37 -12.04
CA GLN A 147 1.70 23.27 -12.53
C GLN A 147 1.21 24.25 -11.45
N GLY A 148 1.69 24.14 -10.21
CA GLY A 148 1.29 25.00 -9.09
C GLY A 148 -0.12 24.70 -8.57
N ALA A 149 -0.59 23.45 -8.70
CA ALA A 149 -1.85 23.03 -8.12
C ALA A 149 -1.82 23.22 -6.58
N PRO A 150 -2.92 23.65 -5.93
CA PRO A 150 -2.92 23.90 -4.49
C PRO A 150 -2.48 22.68 -3.67
N SER A 151 -1.72 22.88 -2.58
CA SER A 151 -1.23 21.78 -1.72
C SER A 151 -2.34 20.88 -1.19
N GLN A 152 -3.54 21.43 -0.96
CA GLN A 152 -4.72 20.62 -0.62
C GLN A 152 -5.08 19.61 -1.70
N GLU A 153 -5.01 19.99 -2.97
CA GLU A 153 -5.27 19.10 -4.09
C GLU A 153 -4.18 18.02 -4.21
N ILE A 154 -2.92 18.40 -4.01
CA ILE A 154 -1.80 17.44 -3.95
C ILE A 154 -2.01 16.41 -2.84
N MET A 155 -2.42 16.85 -1.64
CA MET A 155 -2.71 15.95 -0.53
C MET A 155 -3.86 14.99 -0.85
N HIS A 156 -4.91 15.44 -1.55
CA HIS A 156 -5.98 14.55 -2.02
C HIS A 156 -5.46 13.49 -3.00
N ARG A 157 -4.56 13.86 -3.91
CA ARG A 157 -3.92 12.91 -4.83
C ARG A 157 -3.05 11.92 -4.07
N LEU A 158 -2.26 12.37 -3.09
CA LEU A 158 -1.47 11.50 -2.22
C LEU A 158 -2.35 10.51 -1.44
N VAL A 159 -3.53 10.92 -0.96
CA VAL A 159 -4.50 10.01 -0.34
C VAL A 159 -4.97 8.93 -1.32
N ASN A 160 -5.23 9.29 -2.58
CA ASN A 160 -5.61 8.31 -3.60
C ASN A 160 -4.51 7.27 -3.83
N VAL A 161 -3.25 7.69 -3.86
CA VAL A 161 -2.11 6.77 -3.98
C VAL A 161 -2.01 5.83 -2.76
N GLN A 162 -2.12 6.37 -1.55
CA GLN A 162 -2.09 5.56 -0.33
C GLN A 162 -3.24 4.53 -0.26
N ASN A 163 -4.41 4.87 -0.79
CA ASN A 163 -5.53 3.94 -0.89
C ASN A 163 -5.23 2.74 -1.80
N VAL A 164 -4.38 2.89 -2.83
CA VAL A 164 -3.90 1.76 -3.63
C VAL A 164 -3.05 0.81 -2.79
N CYS A 165 -2.18 1.34 -1.93
CA CYS A 165 -1.37 0.51 -1.02
C CYS A 165 -2.25 -0.27 -0.04
N ILE A 166 -3.24 0.38 0.55
CA ILE A 166 -4.20 -0.26 1.46
C ILE A 166 -4.95 -1.38 0.73
N ALA A 167 -5.46 -1.11 -0.47
CA ALA A 167 -6.16 -2.11 -1.26
C ALA A 167 -5.25 -3.28 -1.64
N CYS A 168 -4.00 -3.00 -2.04
CA CYS A 168 -3.02 -4.03 -2.41
C CYS A 168 -2.71 -4.94 -1.21
N HIS A 169 -2.48 -4.37 -0.02
CA HIS A 169 -2.22 -5.14 1.20
C HIS A 169 -3.44 -5.88 1.76
N ARG A 170 -4.65 -5.49 1.36
CA ARG A 170 -5.87 -6.27 1.65
C ARG A 170 -6.02 -7.46 0.72
N GLN A 171 -5.58 -7.34 -0.52
CA GLN A 171 -5.77 -8.35 -1.55
C GLN A 171 -4.61 -9.34 -1.67
N PHE A 172 -3.37 -8.92 -1.41
CA PHE A 172 -2.16 -9.70 -1.69
C PHE A 172 -1.29 -9.90 -0.46
N GLU A 173 -0.60 -11.02 -0.44
CA GLU A 173 0.50 -11.29 0.49
C GLU A 173 1.69 -11.91 -0.25
N PHE A 174 2.89 -11.53 0.16
CA PHE A 174 4.12 -12.10 -0.40
C PHE A 174 4.56 -13.27 0.46
N LEU A 175 4.58 -14.47 -0.12
CA LEU A 175 5.09 -15.67 0.53
C LEU A 175 6.45 -16.04 -0.05
N PRO A 176 7.40 -16.50 0.78
CA PRO A 176 8.66 -17.03 0.29
C PRO A 176 8.45 -18.28 -0.58
N MET A 177 9.32 -18.46 -1.57
CA MET A 177 9.54 -19.74 -2.23
C MET A 177 11.04 -19.95 -2.48
N GLU A 178 11.45 -21.21 -2.48
CA GLU A 178 12.82 -21.61 -2.79
C GLU A 178 13.09 -21.46 -4.29
N CYS A 179 14.20 -20.80 -4.62
CA CYS A 179 14.68 -20.59 -5.99
C CYS A 179 16.19 -20.94 -6.04
N HIS A 180 16.52 -22.17 -5.64
CA HIS A 180 17.89 -22.71 -5.58
C HIS A 180 18.41 -23.19 -6.94
#